data_AF-A0A2U1V7Z2-F1
#
_entry.id   AF-A0A2U1V7Z2-F1
#
_cell.length_a   1.000
_cell.length_b   1.000
_cell.length_c   1.000
_cell.angle_alpha   90.00
_cell.angle_beta   90.00
_cell.angle_gamma   90.00
#
_symmetry.space_group_name_H-M   'P 1'
#
loop_
_entity.id
_entity.type
_entity.pdbx_description
1 polymer ?
#
loop_
_entity_poly.entity_id
_entity_poly.type
_entity_poly.pdbx_seq_one_letter_code
_entity_poly.pdbx_strand_id
1 'polypeptide(L)' 'MMRKILAATLPALVLVLPLMACSEGPGESAGRSLDRAGENIRDTIDPPKGPGERLGRSVDRAF' A
#
# COMPACT_ATOMS: atom_id res chain seq x y z
N MET A 1 36.79 4.98 22.42
CA MET A 1 36.72 5.34 20.99
C MET A 1 35.60 4.59 20.26
N MET A 2 35.49 3.26 20.40
CA MET A 2 34.45 2.41 19.79
C MET A 2 32.99 2.86 20.02
N ARG A 3 32.62 3.34 21.22
CA ARG A 3 31.26 3.84 21.50
C ARG A 3 30.84 5.05 20.65
N LYS A 4 31.79 5.92 20.28
CA LYS A 4 31.52 7.11 19.45
C LYS A 4 31.32 6.72 17.98
N ILE A 5 32.03 5.68 17.53
CA ILE A 5 31.89 5.12 16.19
C ILE A 5 30.51 4.45 16.06
N LEU A 6 30.11 3.65 17.05
CA LEU A 6 28.80 3.00 17.09
C LEU A 6 27.63 4.01 17.10
N ALA A 7 27.77 5.11 17.85
CA ALA A 7 26.78 6.17 17.93
C ALA A 7 26.62 6.95 16.61
N ALA A 8 27.68 7.05 15.81
CA ALA A 8 27.67 7.75 14.52
C ALA A 8 27.18 6.87 13.36
N THR A 9 27.37 5.55 13.43
CA THR A 9 26.95 4.61 12.37
C THR A 9 25.46 4.25 12.42
N LEU A 10 24.83 4.31 13.59
CA LEU A 10 23.41 4.00 13.77
C LEU A 10 22.46 4.91 12.96
N PRO A 11 22.59 6.26 13.01
CA PRO A 11 21.71 7.14 12.23
C PRO A 11 21.96 7.04 10.73
N ALA A 12 23.20 6.76 10.31
CA ALA A 12 23.54 6.55 8.90
C ALA A 12 22.85 5.31 8.32
N LEU A 13 22.67 4.25 9.11
CA LEU A 13 21.98 3.03 8.67
C LEU A 13 20.46 3.23 8.54
N VAL A 14 19.86 4.06 9.39
CA VAL A 14 18.41 4.35 9.33
C VAL A 14 18.03 5.11 8.05
N LEU A 15 18.93 5.98 7.56
CA LEU A 15 18.68 6.80 6.37
C LEU A 15 18.69 6.01 5.04
N VAL A 16 19.30 4.83 4.99
CA VAL A 16 19.34 3.98 3.78
C VAL A 16 18.20 2.96 3.70
N LEU A 17 17.43 2.75 4.78
CA LEU A 17 16.26 1.88 4.79
C LEU A 17 15.16 2.24 3.76
N PRO A 18 14.76 3.52 3.59
CA PRO A 18 13.68 3.86 2.66
C PRO A 18 14.04 3.67 1.18
N LEU A 19 15.33 3.63 0.82
CA LEU A 19 15.73 3.35 -0.56
C LEU A 19 15.43 1.90 -1.00
N MET A 20 15.29 0.98 -0.04
CA MET A 20 14.90 -0.42 -0.31
C MET A 20 13.38 -0.61 -0.41
N ALA A 21 12.58 0.44 -0.15
CA ALA A 21 11.13 0.43 -0.29
C ALA A 21 10.66 0.68 -1.75
N CYS A 22 11.55 0.60 -2.73
CA CYS A 22 11.25 0.81 -4.15
C CYS A 22 10.51 -0.39 -4.79
N SER A 23 10.20 -1.43 -4.02
CA SER A 23 9.32 -2.53 -4.41
C SER A 23 8.06 -2.50 -3.56
N GLU A 24 6.96 -2.97 -4.14
CA GLU A 24 5.63 -3.02 -3.53
C GLU A 24 5.70 -3.50 -2.08
N GLY A 25 5.57 -2.54 -1.16
CA GLY A 25 5.85 -2.78 0.24
C GLY A 25 4.80 -3.66 0.88
N PRO A 26 5.11 -4.29 2.03
CA PRO A 26 4.11 -5.01 2.81
C PRO A 26 2.91 -4.13 3.18
N GLY A 27 3.12 -2.81 3.34
CA GLY A 27 2.05 -1.83 3.56
C GLY A 27 1.14 -1.63 2.33
N GLU A 28 1.69 -1.67 1.12
CA GLU A 28 0.94 -1.49 -0.14
C GLU A 28 0.10 -2.72 -0.47
N SER A 29 0.64 -3.91 -0.20
CA SER A 29 -0.11 -5.17 -0.29
C SER A 29 -1.23 -5.24 0.75
N ALA A 30 -0.96 -4.82 1.99
CA ALA A 30 -1.97 -4.74 3.04
C ALA A 30 -3.07 -3.72 2.69
N GLY A 31 -2.70 -2.52 2.23
CA GLY A 31 -3.63 -1.50 1.74
C GLY A 31 -4.57 -2.05 0.68
N ARG A 32 -4.03 -2.64 -0.40
CA ARG A 32 -4.87 -3.23 -1.47
C ARG A 32 -5.81 -4.32 -0.99
N SER A 33 -5.45 -5.10 0.03
CA SER A 33 -6.36 -6.09 0.60
C SER A 33 -7.52 -5.44 1.36
N LEU A 34 -7.26 -4.36 2.08
CA LEU A 34 -8.26 -3.59 2.82
C LEU A 34 -9.19 -2.84 1.86
N ASP A 35 -8.65 -2.22 0.81
CA ASP A 35 -9.44 -1.54 -0.22
C ASP A 35 -10.39 -2.51 -0.92
N ARG A 36 -9.91 -3.69 -1.34
CA ARG A 36 -10.76 -4.73 -1.93
C ARG A 36 -11.85 -5.22 -0.98
N ALA A 37 -11.54 -5.37 0.31
CA ALA A 37 -12.53 -5.77 1.29
C ALA A 37 -13.62 -4.72 1.46
N GLY A 38 -13.24 -3.44 1.56
CA GLY A 38 -14.19 -2.32 1.66
C GLY A 38 -15.07 -2.20 0.42
N GLU A 39 -14.49 -2.36 -0.76
CA GLU A 39 -15.23 -2.30 -2.03
C GLU A 39 -16.21 -3.46 -2.18
N ASN A 40 -15.83 -4.69 -1.77
CA ASN A 40 -16.73 -5.84 -1.79
C ASN A 40 -17.93 -5.66 -0.84
N ILE A 41 -17.70 -5.10 0.36
CA ILE A 41 -18.77 -4.77 1.30
C ILE A 41 -19.70 -3.71 0.68
N ARG A 42 -19.14 -2.69 0.04
CA ARG A 42 -19.91 -1.63 -0.63
C ARG A 42 -20.73 -2.18 -1.79
N ASP A 43 -20.16 -3.05 -2.62
CA ASP A 43 -20.85 -3.72 -3.73
C ASP A 43 -21.96 -4.66 -3.23
N THR A 44 -21.83 -5.20 -2.01
CA THR A 44 -22.87 -6.02 -1.38
C THR A 44 -24.04 -5.16 -0.91
N ILE A 45 -23.77 -3.98 -0.34
CA ILE A 45 -24.81 -3.07 0.20
C ILE A 45 -25.46 -2.24 -0.91
N ASP A 46 -24.67 -1.74 -1.86
CA ASP A 46 -25.11 -1.00 -3.04
C ASP A 46 -24.53 -1.67 -4.30
N PRO A 47 -25.20 -2.73 -4.79
CA PRO A 47 -24.77 -3.40 -6.00
C PRO A 47 -24.86 -2.45 -7.19
N PRO A 48 -23.96 -2.58 -8.17
CA PRO A 48 -23.95 -1.71 -9.35
C PRO A 48 -25.27 -1.84 -10.10
N LYS A 49 -25.90 -0.71 -10.41
CA LYS A 49 -27.28 -0.66 -10.94
C LYS A 49 -27.35 -1.07 -12.42
N GLY A 50 -26.22 -1.13 -13.10
CA GLY A 50 -26.15 -1.48 -14.53
C GLY A 50 -24.74 -1.77 -15.05
N PRO A 51 -24.63 -2.19 -16.33
CA PRO A 51 -23.36 -2.59 -16.94
C PRO A 51 -22.34 -1.45 -17.04
N GLY A 52 -22.79 -0.20 -17.27
CA GLY A 52 -21.90 0.97 -17.30
C GLY A 52 -21.21 1.23 -15.96
N GLU A 53 -21.93 1.08 -14.85
CA GLU A 53 -21.39 1.27 -13.52
C GLU A 53 -20.43 0.14 -13.12
N ARG A 54 -20.73 -1.10 -13.52
CA ARG A 54 -19.79 -2.24 -13.39
C ARG A 54 -18.49 -2.00 -14.14
N LEU A 55 -18.57 -1.52 -15.39
CA LEU A 55 -17.40 -1.22 -16.20
C LEU A 55 -16.60 -0.06 -15.60
N GLY A 56 -17.25 1.03 -15.19
CA GLY A 56 -16.59 2.15 -14.52
C GLY A 56 -15.80 1.69 -13.28
N ARG A 57 -16.42 0.88 -12.42
CA ARG A 57 -15.79 0.31 -11.21
C ARG A 57 -14.65 -0.66 -11.54
N SER A 58 -14.70 -1.33 -12.69
CA SER A 58 -13.65 -2.24 -13.16
C SER A 58 -12.45 -1.49 -13.74
N VAL A 59 -12.70 -0.38 -14.43
CA VAL A 59 -11.67 0.54 -14.93
C VAL A 59 -10.98 1.23 -13.75
N ASP A 60 -11.74 1.74 -12.78
CA ASP A 60 -11.20 2.38 -11.58
C ASP A 60 -10.26 1.45 -10.78
N ARG A 61 -10.55 0.15 -10.68
CA ARG A 61 -9.65 -0.84 -10.08
C ARG A 61 -8.36 -1.10 -10.88
N ALA A 62 -8.35 -0.80 -12.18
CA ALA A 62 -7.26 -1.12 -13.08
C ALA A 62 -6.23 0.02 -13.23
N PHE A 63 -6.59 1.25 -12.83
CA PHE A 63 -5.78 2.46 -12.99
C PHE A 63 -5.56 3.16 -11.64
#